data_AF-A0A6B0SE62-F1
#
_entry.id   AF-A0A6B0SE62-F1
#
_cell.length_a   1.000
_cell.length_b   1.000
_cell.length_c   1.000
_cell.angle_alpha   90.00
_cell.angle_beta   90.00
_cell.angle_gamma   90.00
#
_symmetry.space_group_name_H-M   'P 1'
#
loop_
_entity.id
_entity.type
_entity.pdbx_description
1 polymer ?
#
loop_
_entity_poly.entity_id
_entity_poly.type
_entity_poly.pdbx_seq_one_letter_code
_entity_poly.pdbx_strand_id
1 'polypeptide(L)'
;MSTDNDASESEAHCTTPDSDGEVADDIAVVAFERKLDTAEDVVDGIGDRYESIEILEYHGDVFAEHWGDYDCFVGLMASGIAMRKTAGLLDDKWDDPAVVVVDEALTWAIPLTGGHHGANQVADDLASMGAVPAMTTASEAAGKQGVEERAKALDAHVVNGDSTVATNLAVLDENLGPVARLDGPRAVLVGDDVTVLQRNSEDGVVLGTGSVSGADKGQFLDAWDASLDATDYDLDDVEFVATGARKEGEEGLLAAAEALGVGVVSFEKETLEDHEGPTPSRSKELIGWPGIAEASAIAGGRDNELLVEKERYDEAVTVAVGR
;
A
#
# COMPACT_ATOMS: atom_id res chain seq x y z
N MET A 1 -38.91 25.62 44.97
CA MET A 1 -38.91 26.55 43.83
C MET A 1 -37.43 26.74 43.48
N SER A 2 -36.70 25.70 43.07
CA SER A 2 -36.88 24.86 41.87
C SER A 2 -36.71 25.69 40.61
N THR A 3 -35.52 25.64 40.03
CA THR A 3 -35.30 25.36 38.61
C THR A 3 -33.91 24.73 38.49
N ASP A 4 -33.94 23.42 38.31
CA ASP A 4 -32.84 22.56 37.87
C ASP A 4 -32.32 23.01 36.50
N ASN A 5 -31.02 22.85 36.27
CA ASN A 5 -30.48 22.66 34.93
C ASN A 5 -29.25 21.75 35.04
N ASP A 6 -29.52 20.44 35.09
CA ASP A 6 -28.56 19.39 34.75
C ASP A 6 -28.26 19.49 33.25
N ALA A 7 -27.02 19.77 32.91
CA ALA A 7 -26.46 19.45 31.60
C ALA A 7 -25.28 18.52 31.88
N SER A 8 -25.51 17.22 31.72
CA SER A 8 -24.48 16.20 31.68
C SER A 8 -23.81 16.26 30.32
N GLU A 9 -22.65 16.89 30.24
CA GLU A 9 -21.71 16.69 29.13
C GLU A 9 -21.02 15.33 29.35
N SER A 10 -21.45 14.33 28.58
CA SER A 10 -20.65 13.12 28.37
C SER A 10 -19.77 13.37 27.16
N GLU A 11 -18.55 13.84 27.39
CA GLU A 11 -17.47 13.75 26.39
C GLU A 11 -17.13 12.26 26.23
N ALA A 12 -17.75 11.63 25.24
CA ALA A 12 -17.25 10.38 24.68
C ALA A 12 -16.06 10.74 23.80
N HIS A 13 -14.86 10.66 24.37
CA HIS A 13 -13.62 10.71 23.62
C HIS A 13 -13.54 9.42 22.80
N CYS A 14 -14.09 9.44 21.59
CA CYS A 14 -13.87 8.38 20.61
C CYS A 14 -12.42 8.55 20.13
N THR A 15 -11.55 7.67 20.58
CA THR A 15 -10.25 7.46 19.94
C THR A 15 -10.52 6.76 18.61
N THR A 16 -10.39 7.51 17.52
CA THR A 16 -10.37 6.97 16.15
C THR A 16 -9.10 6.15 15.93
N PRO A 17 -9.13 5.12 15.07
CA PRO A 17 -7.94 4.35 14.71
C PRO A 17 -6.90 5.28 14.07
N ASP A 18 -5.63 5.10 14.45
CA ASP A 18 -4.49 5.73 13.79
C ASP A 18 -4.45 5.21 12.34
N SER A 19 -4.80 6.03 11.35
CA SER A 19 -4.75 5.68 9.92
C SER A 19 -3.34 5.97 9.40
N ASP A 20 -2.46 4.99 9.57
CA ASP A 20 -1.05 4.93 9.20
C ASP A 20 -0.80 4.67 7.71
N GLY A 21 -1.77 5.00 6.85
CA GLY A 21 -1.71 4.72 5.41
C GLY A 21 -2.10 3.28 5.06
N GLU A 22 -2.86 2.64 5.96
CA GLU A 22 -3.41 1.31 5.75
C GLU A 22 -4.50 1.29 4.67
N VAL A 23 -4.68 0.06 4.19
CA VAL A 23 -5.67 -0.40 3.23
C VAL A 23 -7.03 -0.33 3.95
N ALA A 24 -8.13 0.00 3.26
CA ALA A 24 -9.42 0.04 3.95
C ALA A 24 -9.89 -1.40 4.26
N ASP A 25 -10.23 -1.69 5.51
CA ASP A 25 -10.63 -3.02 5.97
C ASP A 25 -12.09 -3.05 6.46
N ASP A 26 -12.57 -1.96 7.07
CA ASP A 26 -13.95 -1.77 7.51
C ASP A 26 -14.73 -0.81 6.60
N ILE A 27 -15.76 -1.33 5.93
CA ILE A 27 -16.51 -0.59 4.90
C ILE A 27 -17.97 -0.36 5.28
N ALA A 28 -18.47 0.85 5.07
CA ALA A 28 -19.89 1.17 5.15
C ALA A 28 -20.50 1.47 3.77
N VAL A 29 -21.42 0.62 3.30
CA VAL A 29 -22.21 0.87 2.09
C VAL A 29 -23.45 1.67 2.44
N VAL A 30 -23.47 2.95 2.06
CA VAL A 30 -24.60 3.86 2.34
C VAL A 30 -25.55 3.90 1.15
N ALA A 31 -26.77 3.39 1.33
CA ALA A 31 -27.76 3.25 0.25
C ALA A 31 -29.17 3.69 0.67
N PHE A 32 -29.98 4.15 -0.28
CA PHE A 32 -31.41 4.38 -0.04
C PHE A 32 -32.15 3.04 0.09
N GLU A 33 -33.24 3.00 0.87
CA GLU A 33 -34.09 1.79 1.06
C GLU A 33 -34.43 1.07 -0.26
N ARG A 34 -34.72 1.83 -1.32
CA ARG A 34 -35.05 1.29 -2.66
C ARG A 34 -33.88 0.63 -3.40
N LYS A 35 -32.67 0.66 -2.83
CA LYS A 35 -31.40 0.20 -3.40
C LYS A 35 -30.62 -0.70 -2.47
N LEU A 36 -31.26 -1.23 -1.42
CA LEU A 36 -30.62 -2.23 -0.56
C LEU A 36 -30.22 -3.48 -1.35
N ASP A 37 -31.03 -3.94 -2.31
CA ASP A 37 -30.65 -5.07 -3.19
C ASP A 37 -29.29 -4.85 -3.89
N THR A 38 -29.03 -3.63 -4.39
CA THR A 38 -27.75 -3.30 -5.05
C THR A 38 -26.62 -3.13 -4.03
N ALA A 39 -26.92 -2.70 -2.81
CA ALA A 39 -25.93 -2.68 -1.73
C ALA A 39 -25.55 -4.12 -1.31
N GLU A 40 -26.51 -5.03 -1.26
CA GLU A 40 -26.27 -6.47 -1.05
C GLU A 40 -25.42 -7.05 -2.19
N ASP A 41 -25.69 -6.70 -3.45
CA ASP A 41 -24.84 -7.10 -4.58
C ASP A 41 -23.38 -6.64 -4.39
N VAL A 42 -23.17 -5.43 -3.86
CA VAL A 42 -21.81 -4.92 -3.55
C VAL A 42 -21.16 -5.75 -2.46
N VAL A 43 -21.86 -6.01 -1.35
CA VAL A 43 -21.35 -6.86 -0.26
C VAL A 43 -20.97 -8.25 -0.79
N ASP A 44 -21.82 -8.87 -1.59
CA ASP A 44 -21.56 -10.19 -2.19
C ASP A 44 -20.40 -10.17 -3.19
N GLY A 45 -20.19 -9.04 -3.87
CA GLY A 45 -19.21 -8.90 -4.95
C GLY A 45 -17.78 -8.65 -4.48
N ILE A 46 -17.60 -7.94 -3.36
CA ILE A 46 -16.28 -7.56 -2.85
C ILE A 46 -16.04 -7.95 -1.38
N GLY A 47 -17.03 -8.49 -0.67
CA GLY A 47 -16.98 -8.72 0.78
C GLY A 47 -15.96 -9.75 1.26
N ASP A 48 -15.40 -10.58 0.38
CA ASP A 48 -14.31 -11.50 0.72
C ASP A 48 -12.94 -10.81 0.85
N ARG A 49 -12.87 -9.51 0.51
CA ARG A 49 -11.63 -8.70 0.50
C ARG A 49 -11.47 -7.81 1.74
N TYR A 50 -12.49 -7.71 2.57
CA TYR A 50 -12.57 -6.77 3.69
C TYR A 50 -12.88 -7.52 4.99
N GLU A 51 -12.45 -6.98 6.13
CA GLU A 51 -12.79 -7.55 7.44
C GLU A 51 -14.29 -7.43 7.69
N SER A 52 -14.87 -6.26 7.36
CA SER A 52 -16.31 -6.05 7.45
C SER A 52 -16.87 -5.15 6.35
N ILE A 53 -18.08 -5.46 5.89
CA ILE A 53 -18.90 -4.55 5.08
C ILE A 53 -20.30 -4.47 5.67
N GLU A 54 -20.69 -3.28 6.13
CA GLU A 54 -22.01 -3.03 6.69
C GLU A 54 -22.86 -2.15 5.76
N ILE A 55 -24.15 -2.48 5.65
CA ILE A 55 -25.09 -1.66 4.87
C ILE A 55 -25.79 -0.67 5.81
N LEU A 56 -25.62 0.62 5.53
CA LEU A 56 -26.28 1.70 6.25
C LEU A 56 -27.39 2.31 5.40
N GLU A 57 -28.59 2.40 5.95
CA GLU A 57 -29.69 3.09 5.28
C GLU A 57 -29.44 4.61 5.28
N TYR A 58 -29.44 5.20 4.09
CA TYR A 58 -29.22 6.62 3.91
C TYR A 58 -30.30 7.44 4.60
N HIS A 59 -29.84 8.34 5.47
CA HIS A 59 -30.62 9.43 6.02
C HIS A 59 -29.73 10.68 6.12
N GLY A 60 -30.29 11.80 6.61
CA GLY A 60 -29.66 13.11 6.52
C GLY A 60 -28.29 13.21 7.19
N ASP A 61 -28.08 12.47 8.26
CA ASP A 61 -26.94 12.62 9.15
C ASP A 61 -26.07 11.35 9.19
N VAL A 62 -26.36 10.35 8.35
CA VAL A 62 -25.70 9.03 8.36
C VAL A 62 -24.17 9.11 8.34
N PHE A 63 -23.60 9.99 7.50
CA PHE A 63 -22.16 10.17 7.44
C PHE A 63 -21.60 10.81 8.70
N ALA A 64 -22.34 11.73 9.32
CA ALA A 64 -21.90 12.41 10.54
C ALA A 64 -22.06 11.52 11.78
N GLU A 65 -23.08 10.67 11.81
CA GLU A 65 -23.32 9.72 12.91
C GLU A 65 -22.24 8.63 12.97
N HIS A 66 -21.70 8.23 11.81
CA HIS A 66 -20.73 7.14 11.68
C HIS A 66 -19.31 7.61 11.31
N TRP A 67 -19.04 8.92 11.33
CA TRP A 67 -17.74 9.45 10.90
C TRP A 67 -16.63 8.94 11.82
N GLY A 68 -15.70 8.15 11.27
CA GLY A 68 -14.61 7.51 12.02
C GLY A 68 -14.95 6.12 12.58
N ASP A 69 -16.15 5.58 12.33
CA ASP A 69 -16.50 4.20 12.67
C ASP A 69 -16.02 3.18 11.61
N TYR A 70 -15.71 3.65 10.40
CA TYR A 70 -15.33 2.83 9.24
C TYR A 70 -14.19 3.50 8.50
N ASP A 71 -13.31 2.70 7.88
CA ASP A 71 -12.18 3.20 7.09
C ASP A 71 -12.65 3.81 5.77
N CYS A 72 -13.71 3.25 5.17
CA CYS A 72 -14.25 3.74 3.91
C CYS A 72 -15.78 3.70 3.82
N PHE A 73 -16.37 4.79 3.35
CA PHE A 73 -17.77 4.87 2.94
C PHE A 73 -17.94 4.64 1.44
N VAL A 74 -18.75 3.65 1.07
CA VAL A 74 -19.23 3.45 -0.29
C VAL A 74 -20.65 4.02 -0.41
N GLY A 75 -20.77 5.24 -0.92
CA GLY A 75 -22.05 5.88 -1.17
C GLY A 75 -22.70 5.40 -2.47
N LEU A 76 -23.73 4.56 -2.38
CA LEU A 76 -24.57 4.17 -3.53
C LEU A 76 -25.59 5.26 -3.83
N MET A 77 -25.11 6.38 -4.39
CA MET A 77 -25.87 7.60 -4.55
C MET A 77 -25.24 8.54 -5.59
N ALA A 78 -25.87 9.70 -5.83
CA ALA A 78 -25.23 10.75 -6.63
C ALA A 78 -24.08 11.40 -5.85
N SER A 79 -22.94 11.62 -6.50
CA SER A 79 -21.74 12.21 -5.87
C SER A 79 -22.00 13.53 -5.15
N GLY A 80 -22.86 14.39 -5.72
CA GLY A 80 -23.24 15.64 -5.08
C GLY A 80 -23.94 15.48 -3.73
N ILE A 81 -24.58 14.34 -3.45
CA ILE A 81 -25.17 14.04 -2.13
C ILE A 81 -24.05 13.77 -1.14
N ALA A 82 -23.19 12.78 -1.44
CA ALA A 82 -22.04 12.42 -0.60
C ALA A 82 -21.18 13.66 -0.31
N MET A 83 -20.73 14.38 -1.35
CA MET A 83 -19.92 15.60 -1.20
C MET A 83 -20.53 16.63 -0.24
N ARG A 84 -21.84 16.91 -0.36
CA ARG A 84 -22.48 17.90 0.53
C ARG A 84 -22.62 17.41 1.97
N LYS A 85 -22.66 16.10 2.17
CA LYS A 85 -22.81 15.48 3.49
C LYS A 85 -21.47 15.29 4.20
N THR A 86 -20.42 15.01 3.46
CA THR A 86 -19.08 14.78 4.02
C THR A 86 -18.23 16.05 4.08
N ALA A 87 -18.45 17.05 3.22
CA ALA A 87 -17.58 18.25 3.16
C ALA A 87 -17.47 19.06 4.46
N GLY A 88 -18.43 18.96 5.38
CA GLY A 88 -18.37 19.62 6.69
C GLY A 88 -17.73 18.78 7.79
N LEU A 89 -17.37 17.53 7.48
CA LEU A 89 -16.79 16.54 8.39
C LEU A 89 -15.29 16.35 8.15
N LEU A 90 -14.82 16.64 6.92
CA LEU A 90 -13.41 16.56 6.54
C LEU A 90 -12.56 17.55 7.36
N ASP A 91 -11.49 17.05 7.96
CA ASP A 91 -10.52 17.83 8.72
C ASP A 91 -9.07 17.52 8.28
N ASP A 92 -8.66 16.25 8.35
CA ASP A 92 -7.30 15.81 8.04
C ASP A 92 -7.26 14.72 6.97
N LYS A 93 -6.38 14.87 5.97
CA LYS A 93 -6.31 13.97 4.83
C LYS A 93 -5.80 12.55 5.15
N TRP A 94 -5.22 12.35 6.33
CA TRP A 94 -4.68 11.07 6.80
C TRP A 94 -5.69 10.36 7.70
N ASP A 95 -6.37 11.12 8.57
CA ASP A 95 -7.27 10.56 9.58
C ASP A 95 -8.74 10.48 9.10
N ASP A 96 -9.14 11.31 8.12
CA ASP A 96 -10.51 11.28 7.59
C ASP A 96 -10.80 9.95 6.87
N PRO A 97 -11.98 9.34 7.06
CA PRO A 97 -12.34 8.12 6.34
C PRO A 97 -12.39 8.35 4.82
N ALA A 98 -12.01 7.32 4.09
CA ALA A 98 -12.13 7.27 2.64
C ALA A 98 -13.60 7.35 2.21
N VAL A 99 -13.85 7.98 1.05
CA VAL A 99 -15.21 8.07 0.49
C VAL A 99 -15.17 7.75 -0.98
N VAL A 100 -15.91 6.71 -1.37
CA VAL A 100 -16.16 6.31 -2.76
C VAL A 100 -17.64 6.46 -3.05
N VAL A 101 -17.98 6.96 -4.23
CA VAL A 101 -19.36 7.00 -4.70
C VAL A 101 -19.55 6.11 -5.90
N VAL A 102 -20.61 5.31 -5.85
CA VAL A 102 -21.01 4.42 -6.94
C VAL A 102 -22.40 4.81 -7.42
N ASP A 103 -22.62 4.83 -8.73
CA ASP A 103 -23.96 5.08 -9.26
C ASP A 103 -24.86 3.85 -9.14
N GLU A 104 -26.18 4.06 -9.20
CA GLU A 104 -27.17 3.00 -8.97
C GLU A 104 -27.09 1.82 -9.97
N ALA A 105 -26.36 1.95 -11.09
CA ALA A 105 -26.16 0.89 -12.06
C ALA A 105 -24.75 0.25 -11.97
N LEU A 106 -23.97 0.57 -10.93
CA LEU A 106 -22.58 0.11 -10.75
C LEU A 106 -21.72 0.36 -12.01
N THR A 107 -21.94 1.49 -12.69
CA THR A 107 -21.20 1.84 -13.92
C THR A 107 -19.91 2.61 -13.61
N TRP A 108 -19.92 3.43 -12.56
CA TRP A 108 -18.81 4.28 -12.15
C TRP A 108 -18.54 4.11 -10.67
N ALA A 109 -17.27 3.92 -10.31
CA ALA A 109 -16.78 4.05 -8.95
C ALA A 109 -15.90 5.29 -8.86
N ILE A 110 -16.27 6.26 -8.04
CA ILE A 110 -15.65 7.59 -8.01
C ILE A 110 -15.07 7.84 -6.62
N PRO A 111 -13.75 7.69 -6.43
CA PRO A 111 -13.06 8.15 -5.23
C PRO A 111 -13.25 9.65 -5.05
N LEU A 112 -13.68 10.08 -3.85
CA LEU A 112 -13.87 11.48 -3.50
C LEU A 112 -12.78 11.99 -2.55
N THR A 113 -12.50 11.23 -1.49
CA THR A 113 -11.50 11.52 -0.46
C THR A 113 -10.83 10.23 -0.01
N GLY A 114 -9.62 10.33 0.55
CA GLY A 114 -8.87 9.17 1.03
C GLY A 114 -8.33 8.23 -0.06
N GLY A 115 -7.89 8.80 -1.19
CA GLY A 115 -7.34 8.01 -2.30
C GLY A 115 -6.10 7.19 -1.94
N HIS A 116 -5.32 7.61 -0.94
CA HIS A 116 -4.08 6.94 -0.53
C HIS A 116 -4.27 5.89 0.58
N HIS A 117 -5.45 5.84 1.19
CA HIS A 117 -5.74 4.99 2.36
C HIS A 117 -7.14 4.34 2.27
N GLY A 118 -7.60 4.02 1.05
CA GLY A 118 -8.80 3.20 0.86
C GLY A 118 -9.61 3.49 -0.39
N ALA A 119 -9.90 4.75 -0.72
CA ALA A 119 -10.91 5.05 -1.74
C ALA A 119 -10.53 4.58 -3.15
N ASN A 120 -9.25 4.63 -3.51
CA ASN A 120 -8.78 4.12 -4.80
C ASN A 120 -8.85 2.60 -4.85
N GLN A 121 -8.39 1.93 -3.80
CA GLN A 121 -8.46 0.48 -3.65
C GLN A 121 -9.91 -0.01 -3.77
N VAL A 122 -10.84 0.57 -2.99
CA VAL A 122 -12.25 0.18 -3.01
C VAL A 122 -12.88 0.44 -4.38
N ALA A 123 -12.51 1.53 -5.06
CA ALA A 123 -12.98 1.79 -6.41
C ALA A 123 -12.47 0.77 -7.43
N ASP A 124 -11.21 0.35 -7.34
CA ASP A 124 -10.64 -0.72 -8.18
C ASP A 124 -11.25 -2.08 -7.87
N ASP A 125 -11.54 -2.39 -6.61
CA ASP A 125 -12.22 -3.62 -6.21
C ASP A 125 -13.61 -3.71 -6.83
N LEU A 126 -14.36 -2.60 -6.81
CA LEU A 126 -15.65 -2.47 -7.48
C LEU A 126 -15.56 -2.65 -9.01
N ALA A 127 -14.39 -2.49 -9.62
CA ALA A 127 -14.20 -2.76 -11.04
C ALA A 127 -14.39 -4.25 -11.38
N SER A 128 -14.17 -5.15 -10.42
CA SER A 128 -14.47 -6.59 -10.58
C SER A 128 -15.96 -6.85 -10.84
N MET A 129 -16.83 -5.92 -10.41
CA MET A 129 -18.28 -5.95 -10.64
C MET A 129 -18.70 -5.24 -11.94
N GLY A 130 -17.75 -4.71 -12.71
CA GLY A 130 -17.99 -4.00 -13.97
C GLY A 130 -18.10 -2.48 -13.84
N ALA A 131 -17.88 -1.93 -12.65
CA ALA A 131 -17.73 -0.49 -12.49
C ALA A 131 -16.46 0.01 -13.18
N VAL A 132 -16.47 1.25 -13.64
CA VAL A 132 -15.29 1.93 -14.16
C VAL A 132 -14.78 2.89 -13.08
N PRO A 133 -13.59 2.65 -12.50
CA PRO A 133 -12.96 3.59 -11.58
C PRO A 133 -12.68 4.91 -12.29
N ALA A 134 -13.26 6.00 -11.81
CA ALA A 134 -13.02 7.34 -12.30
C ALA A 134 -11.90 8.01 -11.51
N MET A 135 -10.73 7.38 -11.46
CA MET A 135 -9.57 7.88 -10.72
C MET A 135 -9.01 9.15 -11.35
N THR A 136 -8.80 10.17 -10.52
CA THR A 136 -8.27 11.48 -10.96
C THR A 136 -6.93 11.84 -10.32
N THR A 137 -6.40 10.99 -9.44
CA THR A 137 -5.11 11.21 -8.79
C THR A 137 -4.00 11.28 -9.84
N ALA A 138 -3.06 12.19 -9.62
CA ALA A 138 -2.03 12.48 -10.62
C ALA A 138 -1.05 11.31 -10.79
N SER A 139 -0.78 10.54 -9.72
CA SER A 139 0.03 9.33 -9.73
C SER A 139 -0.54 8.27 -10.69
N GLU A 140 -1.84 8.03 -10.63
CA GLU A 140 -2.58 7.10 -11.52
C GLU A 140 -2.54 7.55 -12.97
N ALA A 141 -2.84 8.82 -13.25
CA ALA A 141 -2.83 9.34 -14.63
C ALA A 141 -1.45 9.28 -15.30
N ALA A 142 -0.37 9.29 -14.50
CA ALA A 142 0.99 9.18 -14.97
C ALA A 142 1.53 7.74 -15.00
N GLY A 143 0.84 6.78 -14.38
CA GLY A 143 1.37 5.44 -14.12
C GLY A 143 2.65 5.47 -13.29
N LYS A 144 2.80 6.48 -12.41
CA LYS A 144 4.00 6.72 -11.61
C LYS A 144 3.68 6.58 -10.14
N GLN A 145 4.47 5.78 -9.45
CA GLN A 145 4.42 5.66 -7.99
C GLN A 145 4.83 6.99 -7.35
N GLY A 146 3.92 7.59 -6.59
CA GLY A 146 4.20 8.71 -5.71
C GLY A 146 5.12 8.29 -4.56
N VAL A 147 5.44 9.24 -3.70
CA VAL A 147 6.39 8.98 -2.60
C VAL A 147 5.78 8.08 -1.54
N GLU A 148 4.49 8.18 -1.31
CA GLU A 148 3.74 7.31 -0.41
C GLU A 148 3.75 5.86 -0.92
N GLU A 149 3.49 5.62 -2.20
CA GLU A 149 3.56 4.26 -2.77
C GLU A 149 4.98 3.68 -2.71
N ARG A 150 6.01 4.51 -2.89
CA ARG A 150 7.41 4.11 -2.70
C ARG A 150 7.73 3.78 -1.24
N ALA A 151 7.17 4.53 -0.29
CA ALA A 151 7.35 4.28 1.14
C ALA A 151 6.71 2.95 1.53
N LYS A 152 5.47 2.70 1.10
CA LYS A 152 4.77 1.43 1.30
C LYS A 152 5.55 0.25 0.73
N ALA A 153 6.09 0.38 -0.47
CA ALA A 153 6.90 -0.68 -1.08
C ALA A 153 8.19 -1.02 -0.29
N LEU A 154 8.67 -0.09 0.54
CA LEU A 154 9.88 -0.22 1.36
C LEU A 154 9.58 -0.59 2.82
N ASP A 155 8.33 -0.93 3.16
CA ASP A 155 7.84 -1.05 4.54
C ASP A 155 8.25 0.15 5.41
N ALA A 156 7.88 1.34 4.93
CA ALA A 156 8.21 2.60 5.56
C ALA A 156 7.03 3.57 5.52
N HIS A 157 7.02 4.52 6.44
CA HIS A 157 6.07 5.63 6.48
C HIS A 157 6.76 6.98 6.27
N VAL A 158 5.98 7.97 5.86
CA VAL A 158 6.43 9.36 5.70
C VAL A 158 6.40 10.07 7.06
N VAL A 159 7.53 10.64 7.48
CA VAL A 159 7.63 11.35 8.77
C VAL A 159 7.14 12.80 8.68
N ASN A 160 7.28 13.43 7.51
CA ASN A 160 6.95 14.85 7.29
C ASN A 160 5.94 15.02 6.14
N GLY A 161 4.71 14.55 6.33
CA GLY A 161 3.68 14.42 5.28
C GLY A 161 3.37 15.65 4.41
N ASP A 162 3.65 16.87 4.88
CA ASP A 162 3.49 18.08 4.07
C ASP A 162 4.44 18.14 2.86
N SER A 163 5.62 17.51 2.94
CA SER A 163 6.61 17.51 1.87
C SER A 163 6.16 16.69 0.66
N THR A 164 5.20 15.77 0.83
CA THR A 164 4.79 14.85 -0.24
C THR A 164 4.19 15.57 -1.44
N VAL A 165 3.59 16.76 -1.23
CA VAL A 165 3.09 17.61 -2.33
C VAL A 165 4.21 17.95 -3.31
N ALA A 166 5.36 18.43 -2.81
CA ALA A 166 6.47 18.83 -3.65
C ALA A 166 7.12 17.62 -4.33
N THR A 167 7.31 16.53 -3.60
CA THR A 167 7.93 15.34 -4.16
C THR A 167 7.04 14.61 -5.16
N ASN A 168 5.71 14.59 -4.95
CA ASN A 168 4.77 14.00 -5.91
C ASN A 168 4.67 14.83 -7.19
N LEU A 169 4.73 16.16 -7.10
CA LEU A 169 4.91 17.00 -8.30
C LEU A 169 6.21 16.66 -9.04
N ALA A 170 7.31 16.45 -8.32
CA ALA A 170 8.57 16.03 -8.92
C ALA A 170 8.51 14.62 -9.57
N VAL A 171 7.71 13.69 -9.03
CA VAL A 171 7.43 12.39 -9.67
C VAL A 171 6.76 12.59 -11.03
N LEU A 172 5.70 13.42 -11.08
CA LEU A 172 4.97 13.68 -12.31
C LEU A 172 5.88 14.26 -13.40
N ASP A 173 6.77 15.18 -13.00
CA ASP A 173 7.72 15.83 -13.89
C ASP A 173 9.00 15.01 -14.19
N GLU A 174 9.11 13.77 -13.71
CA GLU A 174 10.30 12.90 -13.88
C GLU A 174 11.58 13.47 -13.24
N ASN A 175 11.42 14.32 -12.24
CA ASN A 175 12.49 15.01 -11.54
C ASN A 175 12.77 14.42 -10.16
N LEU A 176 11.98 13.45 -9.69
CA LEU A 176 12.27 12.71 -8.47
C LEU A 176 13.14 11.49 -8.77
N GLY A 177 14.38 11.51 -8.28
CA GLY A 177 15.29 10.37 -8.33
C GLY A 177 14.86 9.20 -7.43
N PRO A 178 15.70 8.16 -7.30
CA PRO A 178 15.46 7.07 -6.36
C PRO A 178 15.50 7.56 -4.90
N VAL A 179 14.87 6.81 -4.01
CA VAL A 179 14.93 7.09 -2.56
C VAL A 179 16.38 6.93 -2.08
N ALA A 180 16.94 8.00 -1.50
CA ALA A 180 18.27 7.99 -0.95
C ALA A 180 18.26 7.41 0.46
N ARG A 181 18.96 6.28 0.67
CA ARG A 181 19.08 5.64 1.98
C ARG A 181 20.18 6.27 2.83
N LEU A 182 19.90 6.47 4.12
CA LEU A 182 20.84 7.01 5.10
C LEU A 182 20.99 6.09 6.32
N ASP A 183 22.01 5.22 6.34
CA ASP A 183 22.38 4.36 7.47
C ASP A 183 23.13 5.06 8.62
N GLY A 184 22.98 4.54 9.84
CA GLY A 184 23.75 4.92 11.02
C GLY A 184 23.41 6.29 11.63
N PRO A 185 23.98 6.62 12.80
CA PRO A 185 23.65 7.84 13.53
C PRO A 185 24.10 9.08 12.76
N ARG A 186 23.12 9.88 12.29
CA ARG A 186 23.34 11.11 11.52
C ARG A 186 22.35 12.20 11.93
N ALA A 187 22.78 13.45 11.86
CA ALA A 187 21.90 14.61 11.91
C ALA A 187 21.77 15.17 10.49
N VAL A 188 20.53 15.26 9.98
CA VAL A 188 20.23 15.73 8.62
C VAL A 188 19.38 16.99 8.72
N LEU A 189 19.72 18.01 7.96
CA LEU A 189 18.91 19.22 7.78
C LEU A 189 18.29 19.16 6.39
N VAL A 190 16.97 19.11 6.32
CA VAL A 190 16.19 18.98 5.08
C VAL A 190 15.35 20.24 4.84
N GLY A 191 15.02 20.51 3.57
CA GLY A 191 14.05 21.54 3.19
C GLY A 191 12.61 21.00 3.22
N ASP A 192 11.63 21.89 3.08
CA ASP A 192 10.20 21.53 3.07
C ASP A 192 9.81 20.67 1.85
N ASP A 193 10.66 20.62 0.82
CA ASP A 193 10.49 19.88 -0.43
C ASP A 193 11.17 18.50 -0.43
N VAL A 194 11.67 18.06 0.72
CA VAL A 194 12.34 16.77 0.89
C VAL A 194 11.52 15.87 1.80
N THR A 195 11.04 14.76 1.26
CA THR A 195 10.32 13.75 2.04
C THR A 195 11.29 12.81 2.75
N VAL A 196 11.07 12.63 4.05
CA VAL A 196 11.81 11.74 4.94
C VAL A 196 10.96 10.51 5.21
N LEU A 197 11.55 9.35 4.93
CA LEU A 197 10.93 8.05 5.18
C LEU A 197 11.61 7.37 6.37
N GLN A 198 10.82 6.67 7.17
CA GLN A 198 11.31 5.84 8.26
C GLN A 198 10.69 4.44 8.16
N ARG A 199 11.50 3.40 8.33
CA ARG A 199 11.02 2.01 8.32
C ARG A 199 10.06 1.74 9.46
N ASN A 200 9.11 0.85 9.22
CA ASN A 200 8.09 0.45 10.20
C ASN A 200 8.66 -0.57 11.20
N SER A 201 9.32 -1.62 10.70
CA SER A 201 9.95 -2.65 11.55
C SER A 201 11.38 -2.29 11.97
N GLU A 202 11.90 -2.92 13.04
CA GLU A 202 13.31 -2.87 13.44
C GLU A 202 14.07 -4.20 13.19
N ASP A 203 13.35 -5.32 12.98
CA ASP A 203 13.94 -6.67 12.95
C ASP A 203 13.58 -7.49 11.70
N GLY A 204 12.85 -6.93 10.74
CA GLY A 204 12.42 -7.64 9.53
C GLY A 204 13.54 -7.98 8.53
N VAL A 205 13.21 -8.80 7.55
CA VAL A 205 14.13 -9.31 6.52
C VAL A 205 13.71 -8.89 5.11
N VAL A 206 14.67 -8.93 4.18
CA VAL A 206 14.45 -8.64 2.77
C VAL A 206 14.72 -9.87 1.92
N LEU A 207 13.75 -10.24 1.08
CA LEU A 207 13.89 -11.35 0.14
C LEU A 207 14.47 -10.85 -1.19
N GLY A 208 15.78 -11.03 -1.38
CA GLY A 208 16.44 -10.75 -2.64
C GLY A 208 16.12 -11.82 -3.68
N THR A 209 15.37 -11.44 -4.71
CA THR A 209 14.76 -12.37 -5.66
C THR A 209 15.24 -12.12 -7.10
N GLY A 210 15.69 -13.19 -7.74
CA GLY A 210 15.93 -13.25 -9.18
C GLY A 210 15.16 -14.41 -9.81
N SER A 211 14.86 -14.31 -11.10
CA SER A 211 14.10 -15.35 -11.80
C SER A 211 14.47 -15.49 -13.27
N VAL A 212 14.21 -16.66 -13.84
CA VAL A 212 14.02 -16.81 -15.29
C VAL A 212 12.70 -16.14 -15.70
N SER A 213 12.57 -15.76 -16.97
CA SER A 213 11.34 -15.11 -17.43
C SER A 213 10.16 -16.06 -17.51
N GLY A 214 9.00 -15.59 -17.03
CA GLY A 214 7.75 -16.36 -17.05
C GLY A 214 7.62 -17.37 -15.91
N ALA A 215 8.38 -17.20 -14.82
CA ALA A 215 8.10 -17.91 -13.57
C ALA A 215 6.71 -17.48 -13.04
N ASP A 216 5.92 -18.44 -12.60
CA ASP A 216 4.56 -18.18 -12.12
C ASP A 216 4.49 -17.86 -10.62
N LYS A 217 3.34 -17.32 -10.18
CA LYS A 217 3.08 -16.92 -8.79
C LYS A 217 3.40 -18.02 -7.77
N GLY A 218 3.02 -19.26 -8.04
CA GLY A 218 3.24 -20.38 -7.11
C GLY A 218 4.72 -20.65 -6.91
N GLN A 219 5.50 -20.59 -8.00
CA GLN A 219 6.95 -20.78 -7.93
C GLN A 219 7.67 -19.72 -7.08
N PHE A 220 7.16 -18.48 -7.05
CA PHE A 220 7.71 -17.44 -6.18
C PHE A 220 7.35 -17.68 -4.72
N LEU A 221 6.07 -17.95 -4.42
CA LEU A 221 5.61 -18.21 -3.06
C LEU A 221 6.33 -19.41 -2.43
N ASP A 222 6.40 -20.53 -3.15
CA ASP A 222 7.08 -21.74 -2.69
C ASP A 222 8.58 -21.49 -2.46
N ALA A 223 9.22 -20.68 -3.31
CA ALA A 223 10.64 -20.35 -3.17
C ALA A 223 10.91 -19.40 -1.99
N TRP A 224 10.02 -18.45 -1.71
CA TRP A 224 10.14 -17.53 -0.58
C TRP A 224 9.95 -18.25 0.74
N ASP A 225 8.88 -19.03 0.87
CA ASP A 225 8.61 -19.87 2.05
C ASP A 225 9.80 -20.80 2.34
N ALA A 226 10.26 -21.54 1.33
CA ALA A 226 11.39 -22.45 1.47
C ALA A 226 12.74 -21.76 1.73
N SER A 227 12.88 -20.47 1.39
CA SER A 227 14.11 -19.71 1.68
C SER A 227 14.22 -19.28 3.15
N LEU A 228 13.07 -19.23 3.84
CA LEU A 228 12.98 -18.83 5.25
C LEU A 228 13.04 -20.02 6.20
N ASP A 229 12.81 -21.26 5.73
CA ASP A 229 12.86 -22.53 6.49
C ASP A 229 14.09 -22.69 7.40
N ALA A 230 15.24 -22.14 7.00
CA ALA A 230 16.51 -22.25 7.72
C ALA A 230 16.78 -21.07 8.68
N THR A 231 15.82 -20.16 8.83
CA THR A 231 15.91 -18.94 9.63
C THR A 231 14.92 -18.96 10.79
N ASP A 232 15.02 -17.98 11.69
CA ASP A 232 14.03 -17.77 12.74
C ASP A 232 12.87 -16.84 12.27
N TYR A 233 12.79 -16.55 10.97
CA TYR A 233 11.83 -15.64 10.36
C TYR A 233 10.78 -16.39 9.53
N ASP A 234 9.60 -15.81 9.41
CA ASP A 234 8.55 -16.26 8.50
C ASP A 234 8.13 -15.16 7.51
N LEU A 235 7.08 -15.42 6.72
CA LEU A 235 6.64 -14.48 5.68
C LEU A 235 6.09 -13.17 6.25
N ASP A 236 5.62 -13.16 7.50
CA ASP A 236 5.11 -11.95 8.15
C ASP A 236 6.26 -11.02 8.60
N ASP A 237 7.49 -11.55 8.70
CA ASP A 237 8.70 -10.78 9.01
C ASP A 237 9.34 -10.13 7.76
N VAL A 238 8.81 -10.39 6.56
CA VAL A 238 9.36 -9.87 5.30
C VAL A 238 8.94 -8.42 5.10
N GLU A 239 9.90 -7.49 5.15
CA GLU A 239 9.65 -6.06 4.91
C GLU A 239 9.26 -5.81 3.45
N PHE A 240 10.04 -6.36 2.51
CA PHE A 240 9.74 -6.29 1.09
C PHE A 240 10.58 -7.30 0.29
N VAL A 241 10.17 -7.50 -0.96
CA VAL A 241 10.91 -8.29 -1.94
C VAL A 241 11.79 -7.36 -2.77
N ALA A 242 13.08 -7.66 -2.85
CA ALA A 242 14.06 -6.89 -3.59
C ALA A 242 14.48 -7.57 -4.90
N THR A 243 14.61 -6.83 -5.99
CA THR A 243 15.13 -7.35 -7.27
C THR A 243 15.97 -6.31 -8.02
N GLY A 244 16.45 -6.64 -9.22
CA GLY A 244 17.12 -5.68 -10.10
C GLY A 244 16.13 -5.04 -11.07
N ALA A 245 16.32 -3.77 -11.45
CA ALA A 245 15.43 -2.99 -12.34
C ALA A 245 15.05 -3.73 -13.65
N ARG A 246 15.91 -4.61 -14.16
CA ARG A 246 15.60 -5.46 -15.33
C ARG A 246 14.42 -6.42 -15.13
N LYS A 247 14.05 -6.71 -13.89
CA LYS A 247 13.09 -7.73 -13.46
C LYS A 247 11.89 -7.18 -12.71
N GLU A 248 11.78 -5.85 -12.61
CA GLU A 248 10.71 -5.14 -11.90
C GLU A 248 9.30 -5.48 -12.41
N GLY A 249 9.14 -5.78 -13.71
CA GLY A 249 7.84 -6.07 -14.33
C GLY A 249 7.52 -7.55 -14.57
N GLU A 250 8.13 -8.50 -13.85
CA GLU A 250 7.74 -9.92 -13.98
C GLU A 250 6.36 -10.15 -13.32
N GLU A 251 5.35 -10.50 -14.12
CA GLU A 251 3.96 -10.66 -13.65
C GLU A 251 3.83 -11.65 -12.47
N GLY A 252 4.56 -12.77 -12.52
CA GLY A 252 4.54 -13.77 -11.44
C GLY A 252 5.13 -13.26 -10.12
N LEU A 253 6.14 -12.38 -10.18
CA LEU A 253 6.75 -11.76 -9.01
C LEU A 253 5.77 -10.80 -8.35
N LEU A 254 5.15 -9.91 -9.15
CA LEU A 254 4.17 -8.93 -8.67
C LEU A 254 2.96 -9.62 -8.07
N ALA A 255 2.40 -10.63 -8.74
CA ALA A 255 1.23 -11.38 -8.28
C ALA A 255 1.50 -12.23 -7.01
N ALA A 256 2.75 -12.61 -6.77
CA ALA A 256 3.16 -13.30 -5.54
C ALA A 256 3.33 -12.30 -4.39
N ALA A 257 3.98 -11.15 -4.64
CA ALA A 257 4.16 -10.11 -3.64
C ALA A 257 2.81 -9.53 -3.17
N GLU A 258 1.90 -9.27 -4.11
CA GLU A 258 0.52 -8.84 -3.82
C GLU A 258 -0.21 -9.85 -2.91
N ALA A 259 0.01 -11.15 -3.11
CA ALA A 259 -0.62 -12.19 -2.31
C ALA A 259 -0.14 -12.24 -0.86
N LEU A 260 1.05 -11.72 -0.59
CA LEU A 260 1.63 -11.61 0.75
C LEU A 260 1.47 -10.20 1.34
N GLY A 261 0.90 -9.25 0.59
CA GLY A 261 0.80 -7.85 1.01
C GLY A 261 2.14 -7.11 1.08
N VAL A 262 3.22 -7.66 0.49
CA VAL A 262 4.56 -7.08 0.56
C VAL A 262 4.92 -6.27 -0.68
N GLY A 263 5.76 -5.25 -0.50
CA GLY A 263 6.27 -4.43 -1.60
C GLY A 263 7.29 -5.16 -2.50
N VAL A 264 7.42 -4.70 -3.75
CA VAL A 264 8.54 -5.07 -4.65
C VAL A 264 9.40 -3.84 -4.92
N VAL A 265 10.68 -3.92 -4.58
CA VAL A 265 11.66 -2.84 -4.76
C VAL A 265 12.70 -3.26 -5.79
N SER A 266 12.88 -2.44 -6.82
CA SER A 266 13.90 -2.68 -7.84
C SER A 266 15.13 -1.79 -7.60
N PHE A 267 16.31 -2.40 -7.77
CA PHE A 267 17.59 -1.71 -7.63
C PHE A 267 18.27 -1.55 -8.99
N GLU A 268 18.87 -0.39 -9.19
CA GLU A 268 19.72 -0.13 -10.32
C GLU A 268 21.01 -0.93 -10.24
N LYS A 269 21.64 -1.13 -11.39
CA LYS A 269 22.82 -1.97 -11.51
C LYS A 269 23.96 -1.51 -10.59
N GLU A 270 24.20 -0.21 -10.53
CA GLU A 270 25.25 0.41 -9.74
C GLU A 270 25.08 0.11 -8.25
N THR A 271 23.84 0.22 -7.73
CA THR A 271 23.54 -0.15 -6.34
C THR A 271 23.82 -1.62 -6.09
N LEU A 272 23.47 -2.52 -7.02
CA LEU A 272 23.75 -3.95 -6.84
C LEU A 272 25.25 -4.29 -6.92
N GLU A 273 26.05 -3.51 -7.66
CA GLU A 273 27.50 -3.71 -7.74
C GLU A 273 28.21 -3.34 -6.43
N ASP A 274 27.69 -2.35 -5.70
CA ASP A 274 28.22 -1.94 -4.39
C ASP A 274 27.90 -2.96 -3.28
N HIS A 275 26.94 -3.86 -3.50
CA HIS A 275 26.43 -4.82 -2.53
C HIS A 275 26.57 -6.27 -3.01
N GLU A 276 27.61 -6.62 -3.77
CA GLU A 276 27.79 -7.99 -4.29
C GLU A 276 27.87 -9.06 -3.18
N GLY A 277 27.03 -10.10 -3.32
CA GLY A 277 27.08 -11.28 -2.46
C GLY A 277 28.30 -12.18 -2.67
N PRO A 278 28.54 -13.12 -1.74
CA PRO A 278 29.73 -13.99 -1.77
C PRO A 278 29.69 -15.04 -2.87
N THR A 279 28.49 -15.43 -3.34
CA THR A 279 28.33 -16.53 -4.29
C THR A 279 28.47 -16.05 -5.74
N PRO A 280 29.32 -16.68 -6.57
CA PRO A 280 29.40 -16.37 -7.99
C PRO A 280 28.04 -16.47 -8.69
N SER A 281 27.77 -15.60 -9.66
CA SER A 281 26.51 -15.60 -10.42
C SER A 281 26.75 -15.63 -11.91
N ARG A 282 25.99 -16.47 -12.63
CA ARG A 282 25.97 -16.50 -14.10
C ARG A 282 25.46 -15.18 -14.69
N SER A 283 24.72 -14.38 -13.93
CA SER A 283 24.25 -13.05 -14.32
C SER A 283 25.39 -12.16 -14.81
N LYS A 284 26.55 -12.23 -14.12
CA LYS A 284 27.72 -11.41 -14.42
C LYS A 284 28.30 -11.72 -15.79
N GLU A 285 28.34 -13.00 -16.16
CA GLU A 285 28.86 -13.45 -17.45
C GLU A 285 27.84 -13.28 -18.58
N LEU A 286 26.56 -13.55 -18.32
CA LEU A 286 25.51 -13.60 -19.35
C LEU A 286 25.01 -12.21 -19.75
N ILE A 287 24.80 -11.34 -18.75
CA ILE A 287 24.14 -10.04 -18.96
C ILE A 287 24.93 -8.88 -18.37
N GLY A 288 26.08 -9.13 -17.72
CA GLY A 288 26.93 -8.09 -17.16
C GLY A 288 26.33 -7.43 -15.92
N TRP A 289 25.45 -8.11 -15.19
CA TRP A 289 24.89 -7.66 -13.92
C TRP A 289 25.46 -8.47 -12.76
N PRO A 290 25.60 -7.90 -11.55
CA PRO A 290 25.95 -8.68 -10.37
C PRO A 290 24.90 -9.78 -10.08
N GLY A 291 25.17 -10.61 -9.07
CA GLY A 291 24.21 -11.61 -8.62
C GLY A 291 22.96 -10.96 -8.04
N ILE A 292 21.86 -10.94 -8.80
CA ILE A 292 20.63 -10.20 -8.44
C ILE A 292 20.14 -10.57 -7.03
N ALA A 293 19.88 -11.86 -6.77
CA ALA A 293 19.31 -12.28 -5.49
C ALA A 293 20.08 -11.77 -4.26
N GLU A 294 21.36 -12.14 -4.12
CA GLU A 294 22.15 -11.74 -2.94
C GLU A 294 22.41 -10.23 -2.92
N ALA A 295 22.70 -9.60 -4.05
CA ALA A 295 22.96 -8.16 -4.07
C ALA A 295 21.72 -7.33 -3.70
N SER A 296 20.54 -7.75 -4.17
CA SER A 296 19.28 -7.13 -3.83
C SER A 296 18.91 -7.35 -2.35
N ALA A 297 19.13 -8.56 -1.83
CA ALA A 297 18.95 -8.88 -0.41
C ALA A 297 19.84 -7.98 0.47
N ILE A 298 21.13 -7.87 0.14
CA ILE A 298 22.11 -7.08 0.89
C ILE A 298 21.80 -5.57 0.78
N ALA A 299 21.53 -5.05 -0.41
CA ALA A 299 21.21 -3.63 -0.60
C ALA A 299 19.91 -3.22 0.10
N GLY A 300 18.94 -4.14 0.15
CA GLY A 300 17.68 -3.94 0.85
C GLY A 300 17.79 -4.13 2.37
N GLY A 301 18.62 -5.02 2.88
CA GLY A 301 18.75 -5.29 4.31
C GLY A 301 19.13 -4.06 5.14
N ARG A 302 18.53 -3.88 6.32
CA ARG A 302 18.86 -2.85 7.31
C ARG A 302 20.35 -2.84 7.68
N ASP A 303 20.95 -4.01 7.88
CA ASP A 303 22.35 -4.17 8.28
C ASP A 303 23.30 -4.32 7.07
N ASN A 304 22.75 -4.47 5.87
CA ASN A 304 23.47 -4.86 4.65
C ASN A 304 24.22 -6.19 4.84
N GLU A 305 23.60 -7.13 5.55
CA GLU A 305 24.15 -8.45 5.81
C GLU A 305 23.34 -9.53 5.11
N LEU A 306 24.03 -10.59 4.68
CA LEU A 306 23.39 -11.75 4.10
C LEU A 306 23.12 -12.79 5.19
N LEU A 307 21.85 -13.12 5.38
CA LEU A 307 21.43 -14.14 6.33
C LEU A 307 21.47 -15.53 5.69
N VAL A 308 20.94 -15.64 4.47
CA VAL A 308 20.89 -16.89 3.70
C VAL A 308 21.48 -16.65 2.32
N GLU A 309 22.51 -17.43 1.96
CA GLU A 309 23.09 -17.45 0.62
C GLU A 309 22.05 -17.88 -0.42
N LYS A 310 22.21 -17.44 -1.67
CA LYS A 310 21.17 -17.74 -2.66
C LYS A 310 20.99 -19.24 -2.92
N GLU A 311 19.75 -19.66 -2.99
CA GLU A 311 19.36 -20.97 -3.48
C GLU A 311 18.44 -20.83 -4.70
N ARG A 312 18.47 -21.83 -5.59
CA ARG A 312 17.63 -21.87 -6.80
C ARG A 312 16.55 -22.93 -6.64
N TYR A 313 15.30 -22.49 -6.75
CA TYR A 313 14.09 -23.27 -6.60
C TYR A 313 13.44 -23.53 -7.96
N ASP A 314 12.98 -24.77 -8.19
CA ASP A 314 12.32 -25.23 -9.42
C ASP A 314 12.98 -24.85 -10.74
N GLU A 315 14.30 -24.68 -10.71
CA GLU A 315 15.08 -24.13 -11.82
C GLU A 315 14.58 -22.77 -12.34
N ALA A 316 13.71 -22.07 -11.60
CA ALA A 316 13.01 -20.87 -12.06
C ALA A 316 13.36 -19.63 -11.22
N VAL A 317 13.20 -19.74 -9.90
CA VAL A 317 13.37 -18.63 -8.95
C VAL A 317 14.66 -18.83 -8.17
N THR A 318 15.34 -17.74 -7.84
CA THR A 318 16.56 -17.73 -7.02
C THR A 318 16.36 -16.70 -5.93
N VAL A 319 16.44 -17.14 -4.68
CA VAL A 319 16.14 -16.29 -3.52
C VAL A 319 17.34 -16.28 -2.60
N ALA A 320 17.62 -15.13 -2.01
CA ALA A 320 18.54 -14.92 -0.91
C ALA A 320 17.85 -14.07 0.16
N VAL A 321 18.25 -14.22 1.43
CA VAL A 321 17.64 -13.49 2.54
C VAL A 321 18.67 -12.52 3.12
N GLY A 322 18.31 -11.24 3.19
CA GLY A 322 19.14 -10.17 3.72
C GLY A 322 18.56 -9.57 4.98
N ARG A 323 19.43 -9.07 5.85
CA ARG A 323 19.09 -8.33 7.06
C ARG A 323 19.77 -6.98 7.07
#